data_AF-E0WU47-F1
#
_entry.id   AF-E0WU47-F1
#
_cell.length_a   1.000
_cell.length_b   1.000
_cell.length_c   1.000
_cell.angle_alpha   90.00
_cell.angle_beta   90.00
_cell.angle_gamma   90.00
#
_symmetry.space_group_name_H-M   'P 1'
#
loop_
_entity.id
_entity.type
_entity.pdbx_description
1 polymer ?
#
loop_
_entity_poly.entity_id
_entity_poly.type
_entity_poly.pdbx_seq_one_letter_code
_entity_poly.pdbx_strand_id
1 'polypeptide(L)'
;MSEVKNLLMQGLWTNNSALTQLLGLCPLLAVSSTATHALGLGLATALVLFCTNIVVSALRRWIPSEIRIPIYVMIIASVVSTVQMLINAYTFNMYQSLAGKYLIDKKNK
;
A
#
# COMPACT_ATOMS: atom_id res chain seq x y z
N MET A 1 37.60 3.19 18.79
CA MET A 1 36.30 3.87 18.58
C MET A 1 35.35 3.12 17.64
N SER A 2 35.71 1.94 17.12
CA SER A 2 34.89 1.10 16.22
C SER A 2 34.02 0.08 16.95
N GLU A 3 34.43 -0.40 18.13
CA GLU A 3 33.72 -1.42 18.92
C GLU A 3 32.28 -1.02 19.26
N VAL A 4 32.10 0.21 19.80
CA VAL A 4 30.80 0.73 20.22
C VAL A 4 29.87 0.89 19.02
N LYS A 5 30.41 1.29 17.86
CA LYS A 5 29.65 1.42 16.62
C LYS A 5 29.18 0.06 16.10
N ASN A 6 30.02 -0.98 16.20
CA ASN A 6 29.64 -2.35 15.84
C ASN A 6 28.60 -2.93 16.80
N LEU A 7 28.73 -2.70 18.10
CA LEU A 7 27.76 -3.14 19.11
C LEU A 7 26.41 -2.42 18.96
N LEU A 8 26.43 -1.11 18.69
CA LEU A 8 25.22 -0.35 18.38
C LEU A 8 24.59 -0.83 17.07
N MET A 9 25.37 -1.07 16.02
CA MET A 9 24.84 -1.53 14.73
C MET A 9 24.31 -2.97 14.78
N GLN A 10 24.96 -3.86 15.55
CA GLN A 10 24.49 -5.22 15.81
C GLN A 10 23.25 -5.26 16.72
N GLY A 11 23.17 -4.38 17.72
CA GLY A 11 22.04 -4.27 18.63
C GLY A 11 20.80 -3.61 18.01
N LEU A 12 21.00 -2.60 17.16
CA LEU A 12 19.91 -1.84 16.53
C LEU A 12 19.42 -2.49 15.23
N TRP A 13 20.30 -3.07 14.41
CA TRP A 13 19.93 -3.54 13.07
C TRP A 13 19.84 -5.05 12.93
N THR A 14 20.74 -5.82 13.56
CA THR A 14 20.80 -7.28 13.35
C THR A 14 20.06 -8.08 14.41
N ASN A 15 20.00 -7.61 15.66
CA ASN A 15 19.34 -8.32 16.76
C ASN A 15 17.89 -7.86 17.03
N ASN A 16 17.45 -6.74 16.47
CA ASN A 16 16.16 -6.16 16.82
C ASN A 16 15.15 -6.25 15.66
N SER A 17 14.48 -7.40 15.54
CA SER A 17 13.36 -7.61 14.61
C SER A 17 12.24 -6.58 14.77
N ALA A 18 12.11 -5.92 15.93
CA ALA A 18 11.07 -4.92 16.15
C ALA A 18 11.22 -3.72 15.21
N LEU A 19 12.45 -3.33 14.83
CA LEU A 19 12.69 -2.23 13.89
C LEU A 19 12.28 -2.59 12.46
N THR A 20 12.60 -3.79 12.01
CA THR A 20 12.18 -4.29 10.69
C THR A 20 10.66 -4.44 10.61
N GLN A 21 10.03 -4.86 11.71
CA GLN A 21 8.58 -4.97 11.79
C GLN A 21 7.92 -3.58 11.82
N LEU A 22 8.48 -2.61 12.53
CA LEU A 22 8.01 -1.21 12.52
C LEU A 22 7.99 -0.60 11.10
N LEU A 23 9.02 -0.85 10.30
CA LEU A 23 9.11 -0.39 8.91
C LEU A 23 7.97 -0.95 8.02
N GLY A 24 7.43 -2.12 8.36
CA GLY A 24 6.30 -2.75 7.66
C GLY A 24 4.90 -2.44 8.23
N LEU A 25 4.81 -1.80 9.40
CA LEU A 25 3.54 -1.58 10.12
C LEU A 25 2.81 -0.28 9.75
N CYS A 26 3.46 0.67 9.08
CA CYS A 26 2.85 1.93 8.64
C CYS A 26 1.44 1.78 7.98
N PRO A 27 1.20 0.83 7.05
CA PRO A 27 -0.12 0.68 6.43
C PRO A 27 -1.20 0.16 7.41
N LEU A 28 -0.81 -0.59 8.44
CA LEU A 28 -1.72 -1.05 9.48
C LEU A 28 -2.17 0.10 10.39
N LEU A 29 -1.24 1.00 10.75
CA LEU A 29 -1.55 2.16 11.58
C LEU A 29 -2.43 3.18 10.84
N ALA A 30 -2.27 3.32 9.52
CA ALA A 30 -3.05 4.24 8.70
C ALA A 30 -4.52 3.83 8.51
N VAL A 31 -4.85 2.54 8.64
CA VAL A 31 -6.18 2.01 8.26
C VAL A 31 -7.13 1.75 9.43
N SER A 32 -6.70 2.06 10.66
CA SER A 32 -7.46 1.81 11.90
C SER A 32 -8.68 2.71 12.12
N SER A 33 -8.94 3.69 11.23
CA SER A 33 -10.01 4.67 11.41
C SER A 33 -11.42 4.07 11.22
N THR A 34 -11.60 3.10 10.33
CA THR A 34 -12.89 2.44 10.10
C THR A 34 -12.72 1.07 9.46
N ALA A 35 -13.47 0.07 9.94
CA ALA A 35 -13.44 -1.29 9.41
C ALA A 35 -13.79 -1.37 7.92
N THR A 36 -14.67 -0.50 7.42
CA THR A 36 -15.05 -0.44 6.00
C THR A 36 -13.90 0.02 5.10
N HIS A 37 -13.10 0.99 5.54
CA HIS A 37 -11.91 1.44 4.82
C HIS A 37 -10.83 0.36 4.79
N ALA A 38 -10.62 -0.33 5.91
CA ALA A 38 -9.66 -1.44 6.00
C ALA A 38 -10.03 -2.62 5.11
N LEU A 39 -11.30 -3.03 5.11
CA LEU A 39 -11.80 -4.12 4.26
C LEU A 39 -11.76 -3.72 2.77
N GLY A 40 -12.13 -2.48 2.44
CA GLY A 40 -12.07 -1.97 1.07
C GLY A 40 -10.63 -1.92 0.52
N LEU A 41 -9.68 -1.42 1.30
CA LEU A 41 -8.27 -1.35 0.91
C LEU A 41 -7.65 -2.76 0.82
N GLY A 42 -7.95 -3.66 1.77
CA GLY A 42 -7.45 -5.03 1.78
C GLY A 42 -7.92 -5.85 0.59
N LEU A 43 -9.22 -5.81 0.26
CA LEU A 43 -9.77 -6.48 -0.92
C LEU A 43 -9.23 -5.90 -2.23
N ALA A 44 -9.16 -4.57 -2.33
CA ALA A 44 -8.61 -3.91 -3.51
C ALA A 44 -7.15 -4.29 -3.75
N THR A 45 -6.30 -4.22 -2.72
CA THR A 45 -4.88 -4.55 -2.83
C THR A 45 -4.63 -6.04 -3.05
N ALA A 46 -5.45 -6.94 -2.50
CA ALA A 46 -5.36 -8.38 -2.75
C ALA A 46 -5.58 -8.72 -4.24
N LEU A 47 -6.60 -8.14 -4.87
CA LEU A 47 -6.86 -8.31 -6.30
C LEU A 47 -5.71 -7.73 -7.16
N VAL A 48 -5.20 -6.57 -6.77
CA VAL A 48 -4.08 -5.92 -7.45
C VAL A 48 -2.79 -6.75 -7.35
N LEU A 49 -2.49 -7.30 -6.18
CA LEU A 49 -1.34 -8.19 -5.99
C LEU A 49 -1.47 -9.46 -6.82
N PHE A 50 -2.68 -10.02 -6.93
CA PHE A 50 -2.93 -11.20 -7.76
C PHE A 50 -2.61 -10.91 -9.23
N CYS A 51 -3.15 -9.82 -9.79
CA CYS A 51 -2.84 -9.39 -11.15
C CYS A 51 -1.34 -9.09 -11.33
N THR A 52 -0.71 -8.42 -10.38
CA THR A 52 0.71 -8.05 -10.45
C THR A 52 1.61 -9.30 -10.43
N ASN A 53 1.28 -10.33 -9.66
CA ASN A 53 2.04 -11.58 -9.64
C ASN A 53 2.03 -12.29 -11.02
N ILE A 54 0.91 -12.22 -11.75
CA ILE A 54 0.82 -12.77 -13.11
C ILE A 54 1.76 -12.03 -14.05
N VAL A 55 1.75 -10.69 -14.01
CA VAL A 55 2.62 -9.82 -14.82
C VAL A 55 4.10 -10.03 -14.47
N VAL A 56 4.44 -10.09 -13.18
CA VAL A 56 5.80 -10.32 -12.70
C VAL A 56 6.33 -11.69 -13.11
N SER A 57 5.47 -12.73 -13.11
CA SER A 57 5.84 -14.05 -13.59
C SER A 57 6.27 -14.04 -15.06
N ALA A 58 5.58 -13.27 -15.91
CA ALA A 58 5.94 -13.12 -17.32
C ALA A 58 7.24 -12.32 -17.53
N LEU A 59 7.46 -11.28 -16.72
CA LEU A 59 8.65 -10.42 -16.80
C LEU A 59 9.92 -11.04 -16.21
N ARG A 60 9.79 -12.07 -15.36
CA ARG A 60 10.91 -12.74 -14.65
C ARG A 60 12.06 -13.17 -15.58
N ARG A 61 11.78 -13.48 -16.84
CA ARG A 61 12.79 -13.98 -17.79
C ARG A 61 13.72 -12.89 -18.36
N TRP A 62 13.34 -11.62 -18.23
CA TRP A 62 14.07 -10.47 -18.79
C TRP A 62 14.89 -9.69 -17.76
N ILE A 63 14.83 -10.05 -16.47
CA ILE A 63 15.37 -9.23 -15.37
C ILE A 63 16.71 -9.81 -14.86
N PRO A 64 17.81 -9.03 -14.86
CA PRO A 64 19.10 -9.46 -14.33
C PRO A 64 19.06 -9.66 -12.80
N SER A 65 19.80 -10.67 -12.31
CA SER A 65 19.68 -11.21 -10.95
C SER A 65 20.08 -10.25 -9.82
N GLU A 66 20.95 -9.27 -10.09
CA GLU A 66 21.47 -8.34 -9.08
C GLU A 66 20.42 -7.34 -8.57
N ILE A 67 19.41 -7.02 -9.38
CA ILE A 67 18.44 -5.93 -9.10
C ILE A 67 16.98 -6.41 -9.02
N ARG A 68 16.77 -7.72 -8.88
CA ARG A 68 15.42 -8.32 -8.87
C ARG A 68 14.54 -7.84 -7.71
N ILE A 69 15.09 -7.70 -6.50
CA ILE A 69 14.30 -7.34 -5.30
C ILE A 69 13.76 -5.90 -5.42
N PRO A 70 14.58 -4.87 -5.69
CA PRO A 70 14.08 -3.49 -5.85
C PRO A 70 13.11 -3.33 -7.03
N ILE A 71 13.36 -4.02 -8.16
CA ILE A 71 12.50 -3.96 -9.34
C ILE A 71 11.09 -4.47 -9.04
N TYR A 72 10.97 -5.61 -8.36
CA TYR A 72 9.65 -6.15 -8.02
C TYR A 72 8.88 -5.20 -7.08
N VAL A 73 9.56 -4.58 -6.12
CA VAL A 73 8.93 -3.60 -5.22
C VAL A 73 8.50 -2.34 -5.98
N MET A 74 9.30 -1.83 -6.93
CA MET A 74 8.93 -0.67 -7.77
C MET A 74 7.71 -0.94 -8.65
N ILE A 75 7.60 -2.15 -9.22
CA ILE A 75 6.43 -2.56 -10.01
C ILE A 75 5.17 -2.61 -9.14
N ILE A 76 5.24 -3.22 -7.96
CA ILE A 76 4.08 -3.30 -7.06
C ILE A 76 3.68 -1.90 -6.58
N ALA A 77 4.65 -1.03 -6.27
CA ALA A 77 4.40 0.33 -5.79
C ALA A 77 3.71 1.22 -6.83
N SER A 78 4.08 1.11 -8.11
CA SER A 78 3.46 1.90 -9.17
C SER A 78 2.00 1.49 -9.40
N VAL A 79 1.71 0.18 -9.44
CA VAL A 79 0.35 -0.34 -9.61
C VAL A 79 -0.54 0.05 -8.43
N VAL A 80 -0.04 -0.10 -7.19
CA VAL A 80 -0.79 0.31 -5.98
C VAL A 80 -1.06 1.82 -5.99
N SER A 81 -0.11 2.64 -6.46
CA SER A 81 -0.31 4.10 -6.56
C SER A 81 -1.42 4.47 -7.55
N THR A 82 -1.49 3.81 -8.71
CA THR A 82 -2.58 4.03 -9.67
C THR A 82 -3.94 3.66 -9.08
N VAL A 83 -4.02 2.56 -8.33
CA VAL A 83 -5.25 2.10 -7.68
C VAL A 83 -5.66 3.06 -6.56
N GLN A 84 -4.71 3.59 -5.79
CA GLN A 84 -4.97 4.58 -4.76
C GLN A 84 -5.62 5.86 -5.35
N MET A 85 -5.11 6.34 -6.49
CA MET A 85 -5.70 7.48 -7.20
C MET A 85 -7.10 7.15 -7.73
N LEU A 86 -7.30 5.93 -8.25
CA LEU A 86 -8.60 5.47 -8.75
C LEU A 86 -9.65 5.42 -7.63
N ILE A 87 -9.32 4.84 -6.48
CA ILE A 87 -10.22 4.76 -5.30
C ILE A 87 -10.60 6.17 -4.81
N ASN A 88 -9.64 7.10 -4.79
CA ASN A 88 -9.91 8.49 -4.42
C ASN A 88 -10.89 9.16 -5.40
N ALA A 89 -10.76 8.89 -6.70
CA ALA A 89 -11.67 9.39 -7.73
C ALA A 89 -13.09 8.79 -7.64
N TYR A 90 -13.23 7.51 -7.25
CA TYR A 90 -14.54 6.87 -7.06
C TYR A 90 -15.26 7.32 -5.78
N THR A 91 -14.50 7.60 -4.71
CA THR A 91 -15.06 8.16 -3.47
C THR A 91 -15.67 9.55 -3.73
N PHE A 92 -15.07 10.33 -4.64
CA PHE A 92 -15.62 11.60 -5.11
C PHE A 92 -16.90 11.44 -5.96
N ASN A 93 -16.98 10.39 -6.79
CA ASN A 93 -18.20 10.07 -7.56
C ASN A 93 -19.40 9.70 -6.68
N MET A 94 -19.17 9.00 -5.56
CA MET A 94 -20.22 8.72 -4.57
C MET A 94 -20.71 10.02 -3.90
N TYR A 95 -19.83 10.98 -3.62
CA TYR A 95 -20.24 12.29 -3.11
C TYR A 95 -21.08 13.08 -4.12
N GLN A 96 -20.79 12.99 -5.41
CA GLN A 96 -21.58 13.69 -6.43
C GLN A 96 -22.93 13.00 -6.70
N SER A 97 -22.99 11.67 -6.65
CA SER A 97 -24.25 10.91 -6.73
C SER A 97 -25.13 11.10 -5.49
N LEU A 98 -24.54 11.34 -4.31
CA LEU A 98 -25.29 11.67 -3.11
C LEU A 98 -25.67 13.16 -3.04
N ALA A 99 -24.79 14.09 -3.44
CA ALA A 99 -25.10 15.52 -3.51
C ALA A 99 -26.22 15.83 -4.52
N GLY A 100 -26.26 15.11 -5.65
CA GLY A 100 -27.39 15.15 -6.57
C GLY A 100 -28.71 14.73 -5.93
N LYS A 101 -28.71 13.79 -4.98
CA LYS A 101 -29.91 13.40 -4.20
C LYS A 101 -30.18 14.32 -3.00
N TYR A 102 -29.16 14.75 -2.27
CA TYR A 102 -29.27 15.58 -1.07
C TYR A 102 -29.74 17.01 -1.40
N LEU A 103 -29.40 17.53 -2.59
CA LEU A 103 -29.90 18.85 -3.05
C LEU A 103 -31.34 18.79 -3.57
N ILE A 104 -31.86 17.61 -3.95
CA ILE A 104 -33.28 17.44 -4.31
C ILE A 104 -34.15 17.24 -3.06
N ASP A 105 -33.63 16.58 -2.02
CA ASP A 105 -34.33 16.40 -0.74
C ASP A 105 -34.43 17.70 0.08
N LYS A 106 -33.40 18.57 0.04
CA LYS A 106 -33.45 19.88 0.73
C LYS A 106 -34.31 20.95 0.06
N LYS A 107 -34.77 20.74 -1.19
CA LYS A 107 -35.71 21.66 -1.87
C LYS A 107 -37.18 21.27 -1.63
N ASN A 108 -37.42 20.10 -1.02
CA ASN A 108 -38.75 19.57 -0.70
C ASN A 108 -38.98 19.54 0.82
N LYS A 109 -38.31 20.43 1.57
CA LYS A 109 -38.58 20.73 2.97
C LYS A 109 -38.41 22.22 3.24
#